data_AF-A2BUZ3-F1
#
_entry.id   AF-A2BUZ3-F1
#
_cell.length_a   1.000
_cell.length_b   1.000
_cell.length_c   1.000
_cell.angle_alpha   90.00
_cell.angle_beta   90.00
_cell.angle_gamma   90.00
#
_symmetry.space_group_name_H-M   'P 1'
#
loop_
_entity.id
_entity.type
_entity.pdbx_description
1 polymer ?
#
loop_
_entity_poly.entity_id
_entity_poly.type
_entity_poly.pdbx_seq_one_letter_code
_entity_poly.pdbx_strand_id
1 'polypeptide(L)' 'MVIMLTTKITYALADWIREWRKFRKENPSLDDCIKFAEWKIKNYKLTDSDLIIIESILLYETEES' A
#
# COMPACT_ATOMS: atom_id res chain seq x y z
N MET A 1 11.32 -11.36 -13.86
CA MET A 1 9.84 -11.45 -13.81
C MET A 1 9.34 -10.19 -13.12
N VAL A 2 8.55 -9.36 -13.80
CA VAL A 2 7.85 -8.22 -13.19
C VAL A 2 6.66 -8.79 -12.42
N ILE A 3 6.56 -8.48 -11.12
CA ILE A 3 5.43 -8.94 -10.30
C ILE A 3 4.43 -7.81 -10.19
N MET A 4 3.26 -8.02 -10.78
CA MET A 4 2.08 -7.22 -10.50
C MET A 4 1.67 -7.44 -9.04
N LEU A 5 1.38 -6.37 -8.30
CA LEU A 5 0.79 -6.44 -6.97
C LEU A 5 -0.41 -7.40 -6.97
N THR A 6 -0.26 -8.51 -6.25
CA THR A 6 -1.36 -9.48 -6.16
C THR A 6 -2.52 -8.84 -5.40
N THR A 7 -3.74 -9.25 -5.72
CA THR A 7 -4.96 -8.85 -5.01
C THR A 7 -4.84 -9.05 -3.49
N LYS A 8 -4.06 -10.04 -3.05
CA LYS A 8 -3.81 -10.29 -1.62
C LYS A 8 -3.00 -9.17 -0.96
N ILE A 9 -2.02 -8.59 -1.67
CA ILE A 9 -1.18 -7.51 -1.14
C ILE A 9 -1.95 -6.20 -1.15
N THR A 10 -2.75 -5.94 -2.18
CA THR A 10 -3.59 -4.73 -2.23
C THR A 10 -4.60 -4.69 -1.08
N TYR A 11 -5.29 -5.81 -0.79
CA TYR A 11 -6.16 -5.89 0.40
C TYR A 11 -5.38 -5.72 1.71
N ALA A 12 -4.22 -6.36 1.83
CA ALA A 12 -3.40 -6.23 3.04
C ALA A 12 -2.89 -4.80 3.25
N LEU A 13 -2.61 -4.05 2.18
CA LEU A 13 -2.22 -2.65 2.24
C LEU A 13 -3.40 -1.77 2.68
N ALA A 14 -4.58 -1.96 2.10
CA ALA A 14 -5.79 -1.22 2.49
C ALA A 14 -6.12 -1.43 3.98
N ASP A 15 -6.11 -2.68 4.45
CA ASP A 15 -6.32 -2.99 5.87
C ASP A 15 -5.24 -2.35 6.76
N TRP A 16 -3.98 -2.37 6.32
CA TRP A 16 -2.89 -1.74 7.06
C TRP A 16 -3.04 -0.22 7.14
N ILE A 17 -3.46 0.45 6.07
CA ILE A 17 -3.75 1.89 6.05
C ILE A 17 -4.86 2.23 7.06
N ARG A 18 -5.95 1.46 7.05
CA ARG A 18 -7.07 1.66 7.99
C ARG A 18 -6.63 1.51 9.44
N GLU A 19 -5.84 0.48 9.75
CA GLU A 19 -5.32 0.28 11.10
C GLU A 19 -4.33 1.38 11.49
N TRP A 20 -3.42 1.79 10.59
CA TRP A 20 -2.50 2.91 10.82
C TRP A 20 -3.26 4.17 11.24
N ARG A 21 -4.31 4.52 10.49
CA ARG A 21 -5.16 5.69 10.77
C ARG A 21 -5.87 5.57 12.12
N LYS A 22 -6.37 4.39 12.49
CA LYS A 22 -6.98 4.16 13.80
C LYS A 22 -6.00 4.39 14.95
N PHE A 23 -4.76 3.89 14.82
CA PHE A 23 -3.77 3.98 15.90
C PHE A 23 -3.07 5.34 15.99
N ARG A 24 -2.76 5.96 14.83
CA ARG A 24 -1.97 7.20 14.77
C ARG A 24 -2.80 8.46 14.54
N LYS A 25 -4.08 8.31 14.16
CA LYS A 25 -5.00 9.41 13.80
C LYS A 25 -4.47 10.30 12.66
N GLU A 26 -3.60 9.74 11.81
CA GLU A 26 -3.01 10.39 10.65
C GLU A 26 -2.94 9.39 9.49
N ASN A 27 -2.85 9.89 8.26
CA ASN A 27 -2.67 9.05 7.09
C ASN A 27 -1.20 8.61 6.98
N PRO A 28 -0.92 7.34 6.61
CA PRO A 28 0.44 6.94 6.27
C PRO A 28 0.91 7.69 5.02
N SER A 29 2.23 7.91 4.91
CA SER A 29 2.79 8.48 3.69
C SER A 29 2.85 7.45 2.57
N LEU A 30 3.01 7.91 1.33
CA LEU A 30 3.23 7.01 0.19
C LEU A 30 4.48 6.13 0.40
N ASP A 31 5.54 6.69 1.00
CA ASP A 31 6.77 5.96 1.32
C ASP A 31 6.53 4.84 2.34
N ASP A 32 5.66 5.06 3.34
CA ASP A 32 5.29 4.03 4.30
C ASP A 32 4.50 2.89 3.64
N CYS A 33 3.58 3.23 2.74
CA CYS A 33 2.81 2.26 1.95
C CYS A 33 3.73 1.42 1.05
N ILE A 34 4.73 2.06 0.42
CA ILE A 34 5.75 1.38 -0.40
C ILE A 34 6.55 0.40 0.46
N LYS A 35 7.09 0.84 1.60
CA LYS A 35 7.84 -0.03 2.52
C LYS A 35 7.02 -1.23 2.99
N PHE A 36 5.74 -1.03 3.29
CA PHE A 36 4.84 -2.13 3.65
C PHE A 36 4.70 -3.13 2.50
N ALA A 37 4.46 -2.65 1.28
CA ALA A 37 4.33 -3.50 0.10
C ALA A 37 5.64 -4.28 -0.17
N GLU A 38 6.80 -3.61 -0.14
CA GLU A 38 8.11 -4.25 -0.29
C GLU A 38 8.36 -5.34 0.75
N TRP A 39 8.01 -5.08 2.01
CA TRP A 39 8.14 -6.06 3.09
C TRP A 39 7.28 -7.32 2.84
N LYS A 40 6.08 -7.16 2.25
CA LYS A 40 5.18 -8.27 1.94
C LYS A 40 5.64 -9.10 0.74
N ILE A 41 6.31 -8.49 -0.24
CA ILE A 41 6.65 -9.16 -1.50
C ILE A 41 7.93 -10.02 -1.38
N LYS A 42 8.68 -9.93 -0.27
CA LYS A 42 9.84 -10.81 0.05
C LYS A 42 10.82 -10.99 -1.13
N ASN A 43 11.55 -9.92 -1.49
CA ASN A 43 12.60 -9.86 -2.55
C ASN A 43 12.15 -9.64 -4.01
N TYR A 44 10.95 -9.10 -4.27
CA TYR A 44 10.70 -8.51 -5.59
C TYR A 44 10.65 -6.99 -5.51
N LYS A 45 11.23 -6.38 -6.56
CA LYS A 45 11.21 -4.93 -6.74
C LYS A 45 9.83 -4.53 -7.26
N LEU A 46 9.24 -3.52 -6.62
CA LEU A 46 8.04 -2.87 -7.13
C LEU A 46 8.34 -2.23 -8.48
N THR A 47 7.38 -2.32 -9.40
CA THR A 47 7.43 -1.62 -10.68
C THR A 47 6.65 -0.32 -10.61
N ASP A 48 6.85 0.55 -11.60
CA ASP A 48 6.13 1.82 -11.69
C ASP A 48 4.60 1.62 -11.69
N SER A 49 4.12 0.53 -12.29
CA SER A 49 2.70 0.15 -12.25
C SER A 49 2.23 -0.20 -10.84
N ASP A 50 3.07 -0.84 -10.03
CA ASP A 50 2.74 -1.18 -8.65
C ASP A 50 2.68 0.08 -7.78
N LEU A 51 3.57 1.05 -8.03
CA LEU A 51 3.55 2.34 -7.35
C LEU A 51 2.25 3.10 -7.62
N ILE A 52 1.77 3.13 -8.87
CA ILE A 52 0.48 3.75 -9.24
C ILE A 52 -0.68 3.07 -8.49
N ILE A 53 -0.65 1.74 -8.36
CA ILE A 53 -1.67 1.00 -7.61
C ILE A 53 -1.62 1.35 -6.12
N ILE A 54 -0.43 1.40 -5.52
CA ILE A 54 -0.25 1.78 -4.11
C ILE A 54 -0.76 3.19 -3.85
N GLU A 55 -0.42 4.13 -4.72
CA GLU A 55 -0.89 5.52 -4.64
C GLU A 55 -2.42 5.61 -4.75
N SER A 56 -3.01 4.88 -5.71
CA SER A 56 -4.47 4.83 -5.89
C SER A 56 -5.18 4.28 -4.65
N ILE A 57 -4.63 3.23 -4.01
CA ILE A 57 -5.19 2.66 -2.78
C ILE A 57 -5.08 3.67 -1.64
N LEU A 58 -3.94 4.35 -1.50
CA LEU A 58 -3.75 5.36 -0.47
C LEU A 58 -4.76 6.50 -0.64
N LEU A 59 -4.94 7.00 -1.86
CA LEU A 59 -5.93 8.04 -2.16
C LEU A 59 -7.35 7.57 -1.82
N TYR A 60 -7.75 6.39 -2.30
CA TYR A 60 -9.08 5.83 -2.03
C TYR A 60 -9.38 5.71 -0.52
N GLU A 61 -8.44 5.17 0.26
CA GLU A 61 -8.61 4.95 1.70
C GLU A 61 -8.51 6.23 2.55
N THR A 62 -8.06 7.35 1.94
CA THR A 62 -7.90 8.64 2.64
C THR A 62 -8.92 9.69 2.21
N GLU A 63 -9.47 9.61 1.00
CA GLU A 63 -10.54 10.49 0.52
C GLU A 63 -11.95 10.04 0.95
N GLU A 64 -12.19 8.72 1.13
CA GLU A 64 -13.49 8.20 1.57
C GLU A 64 -13.74 8.29 3.10
N SER A 65 -12.95 9.06 3.85
CA SER A 65 -12.97 9.02 5.33
C SER A 65 -13.19 10.34 6.05
#